data_AF-A0A7Y4Z1Q6-F1
#
_entry.id   AF-A0A7Y4Z1Q6-F1
#
_cell.length_a   1.000
_cell.length_b   1.000
_cell.length_c   1.000
_cell.angle_alpha   90.00
_cell.angle_beta   90.00
_cell.angle_gamma   90.00
#
_symmetry.space_group_name_H-M   'P 1'
#
loop_
_entity.id
_entity.type
_entity.pdbx_description
1 polymer ?
#
loop_
_entity_poly.entity_id
_entity_poly.type
_entity_poly.pdbx_seq_one_letter_code
_entity_poly.pdbx_strand_id
1 'polypeptide(L)' 'MYGRNPKRSWYVLGKLIKDNYPKIRPTLLHWQEKGYITLIEDNDNIFTVHPDKLPSKEELLLWLENLE' A
#
# COMPACT_ATOMS: atom_id res chain seq x y z
N MET A 1 16.79 8.03 16.12
CA MET A 1 15.47 8.34 15.52
C MET A 1 15.26 7.39 14.34
N TYR A 2 14.44 6.36 14.50
CA TYR A 2 14.10 5.44 13.41
C TYR A 2 13.18 6.19 12.43
N GLY A 3 13.77 6.83 11.43
CA GLY A 3 13.03 7.43 10.34
C GLY A 3 12.16 6.35 9.68
N ARG A 4 10.85 6.56 9.63
CA ARG A 4 9.90 5.72 8.89
C ARG A 4 10.41 5.61 7.45
N ASN A 5 11.03 4.49 7.11
CA ASN A 5 11.38 4.20 5.73
C ASN A 5 10.05 3.94 4.99
N PRO A 6 9.63 4.78 4.03
CA PRO A 6 8.33 4.65 3.38
C PRO A 6 8.30 3.50 2.38
N LYS A 7 9.46 2.89 2.10
CA LYS A 7 9.63 1.71 1.26
C LYS A 7 9.24 0.45 2.02
N ARG A 8 8.35 -0.35 1.42
CA ARG A 8 7.96 -1.67 1.93
C ARG A 8 8.73 -2.74 1.16
N SER A 9 9.58 -3.48 1.88
CA SER A 9 10.34 -4.58 1.32
C SER A 9 9.56 -5.90 1.32
N TRP A 10 9.90 -6.79 0.38
CA TRP A 10 9.41 -8.17 0.38
C TRP A 10 9.72 -8.89 1.70
N TYR A 11 10.85 -8.57 2.31
CA TYR A 11 11.28 -9.12 3.59
C TYR A 11 10.31 -8.78 4.72
N VAL A 12 9.82 -7.53 4.76
CA VAL A 12 8.87 -7.06 5.80
C VAL A 12 7.45 -7.56 5.54
N LEU A 13 7.05 -7.73 4.28
CA LEU A 13 5.71 -8.20 3.91
C LEU A 13 5.58 -9.73 3.88
N GLY A 14 6.70 -10.45 4.01
CA GLY A 14 6.75 -11.90 4.19
C GLY A 14 6.48 -12.70 2.91
N LYS A 15 6.84 -13.99 2.93
CA LYS A 15 6.68 -14.91 1.80
C LYS A 15 5.23 -15.01 1.30
N LEU A 16 4.25 -14.91 2.20
CA LEU A 16 2.82 -14.98 1.85
C LEU A 16 2.39 -13.87 0.88
N ILE A 17 2.86 -12.63 1.08
CA ILE A 17 2.54 -11.51 0.19
C ILE A 17 3.26 -11.68 -1.16
N LYS A 18 4.48 -12.22 -1.16
CA LYS A 18 5.23 -12.54 -2.38
C LYS A 18 4.54 -13.61 -3.22
N ASP A 19 4.14 -14.71 -2.59
CA ASP A 19 3.49 -15.84 -3.25
C ASP A 19 2.09 -15.47 -3.76
N ASN A 20 1.43 -14.48 -3.14
CA ASN A 20 0.12 -13.98 -3.56
C ASN A 20 0.18 -12.66 -4.32
N TYR A 21 1.37 -12.19 -4.72
CA TYR A 21 1.52 -10.90 -5.41
C TYR A 21 0.58 -10.74 -6.61
N PRO A 22 0.43 -11.73 -7.51
CA PRO A 22 -0.49 -11.61 -8.65
C PRO A 22 -1.94 -11.35 -8.23
N LYS A 23 -2.37 -11.85 -7.06
CA LYS A 23 -3.74 -11.68 -6.55
C LYS A 23 -3.96 -10.29 -5.96
N ILE A 24 -2.94 -9.71 -5.31
CA ILE A 24 -3.04 -8.39 -4.66
C ILE A 24 -2.63 -7.24 -5.59
N ARG A 25 -1.95 -7.53 -6.70
CA ARG A 25 -1.50 -6.54 -7.68
C ARG A 25 -2.61 -5.63 -8.19
N PRO A 26 -3.84 -6.11 -8.51
CA PRO A 26 -4.93 -5.22 -8.91
C PRO A 26 -5.26 -4.15 -7.86
N THR A 27 -5.27 -4.53 -6.58
CA THR A 27 -5.48 -3.60 -5.47
C THR A 27 -4.35 -2.59 -5.34
N LEU A 28 -3.10 -3.04 -5.50
CA LEU A 28 -1.94 -2.13 -5.46
C LEU A 28 -1.94 -1.14 -6.62
N LEU A 29 -2.37 -1.57 -7.82
CA LEU A 29 -2.54 -0.67 -8.96
C LEU A 29 -3.63 0.38 -8.67
N HIS A 30 -4.76 -0.03 -8.09
CA HIS A 30 -5.80 0.91 -7.69
C HIS A 30 -5.29 1.93 -6.67
N TRP A 31 -4.49 1.51 -5.70
CA TRP A 31 -3.88 2.42 -4.71
C TRP A 31 -2.87 3.37 -5.34
N GLN A 32 -2.14 2.92 -6.37
CA GLN A 32 -1.26 3.78 -7.15
C GLN A 32 -2.04 4.81 -7.96
N GLU A 33 -3.16 4.43 -8.60
CA GLU A 33 -4.05 5.36 -9.32
C GLU A 33 -4.60 6.44 -8.39
N LYS A 34 -4.89 6.10 -7.13
CA LYS A 34 -5.31 7.04 -6.08
C LYS A 34 -4.16 7.89 -5.51
N GLY A 35 -2.91 7.61 -5.90
CA GLY A 35 -1.73 8.32 -5.42
C GLY A 35 -1.28 7.94 -4.01
N TYR A 36 -1.83 6.87 -3.43
CA TYR A 36 -1.49 6.41 -2.08
C TYR A 36 -0.12 5.75 -2.01
N ILE A 37 0.29 5.12 -3.11
CA ILE A 37 1.57 4.43 -3.22
C ILE A 37 2.22 4.69 -4.58
N THR A 38 3.52 4.41 -4.66
CA THR A 38 4.25 4.21 -5.92
C THR A 38 4.81 2.79 -5.92
N LEU A 39 4.40 1.97 -6.89
CA LEU A 39 4.96 0.63 -7.09
C LEU A 39 6.42 0.76 -7.57
N ILE A 40 7.29 -0.05 -6.98
CA ILE A 40 8.73 -0.06 -7.30
C ILE A 40 9.13 -1.38 -7.98
N GLU A 41 8.33 -2.46 -7.81
CA GLU A 41 8.49 -3.79 -8.45
C GLU A 41 9.96 -4.24 -8.63
N ASP A 42 10.82 -3.94 -7.65
CA ASP A 42 12.23 -4.34 -7.64
C ASP A 42 12.41 -5.62 -6.79
N ASN A 43 13.61 -6.21 -6.84
CA ASN A 43 13.89 -7.48 -6.14
C ASN A 43 13.75 -7.40 -4.62
N ASP A 44 13.82 -6.19 -4.04
CA ASP A 44 13.85 -5.95 -2.61
C ASP A 44 12.60 -5.23 -2.09
N ASN A 45 11.95 -4.39 -2.91
CA ASN A 45 10.88 -3.45 -2.58
C ASN A 45 9.68 -3.62 -3.51
N ILE A 46 8.48 -3.56 -2.91
CA ILE A 46 7.23 -3.67 -3.65
C ILE A 46 6.69 -2.28 -4.01
N PHE A 47 6.64 -1.38 -3.04
CA PHE A 47 6.11 -0.03 -3.20
C PHE A 47 6.61 0.93 -2.12
N THR A 48 6.47 2.22 -2.39
CA THR A 48 6.58 3.30 -1.41
C THR A 48 5.18 3.83 -1.07
N VAL A 49 4.93 4.13 0.20
CA VAL A 49 3.68 4.76 0.65
C VAL A 49 3.85 6.28 0.69
N HIS A 50 2.79 7.01 0.32
CA HIS A 50 2.66 8.47 0.43
C HIS A 50 1.66 8.81 1.55
N PRO A 51 2.11 8.93 2.82
CA PRO A 51 1.21 9.06 3.96
C PRO A 51 0.36 10.34 3.93
N ASP A 52 0.85 11.37 3.26
CA ASP A 52 0.17 12.66 3.03
C ASP A 52 -1.01 12.55 2.06
N LYS A 53 -1.07 11.47 1.27
CA LYS A 53 -2.15 11.20 0.31
C LYS A 53 -3.15 10.16 0.83
N LEU A 54 -2.86 9.51 1.96
CA LEU A 54 -3.79 8.54 2.53
C LEU A 54 -5.01 9.27 3.10
N PRO A 55 -6.22 8.72 2.90
CA PRO A 55 -7.40 9.25 3.54
C PRO A 55 -7.23 9.19 5.07
N SER A 56 -7.74 10.22 5.73
CA SER A 56 -7.84 10.28 7.18
C SER A 56 -8.73 9.16 7.73
N LYS A 57 -8.62 8.91 9.03
CA LYS A 57 -9.47 7.91 9.70
C LYS A 57 -10.95 8.28 9.55
N GLU A 58 -11.27 9.56 9.68
CA GLU A 58 -12.62 10.09 9.56
C GLU A 58 -13.19 9.85 8.15
N GLU A 59 -12.40 10.13 7.11
CA GLU A 59 -12.79 9.84 5.72
C GLU A 59 -13.01 8.35 5.47
N LEU A 60 -12.17 7.48 6.05
CA LEU A 60 -12.33 6.03 5.94
C LEU A 60 -13.60 5.53 6.63
N LEU A 61 -13.95 6.07 7.81
CA LEU A 61 -15.18 5.71 8.52
C LEU A 61 -16.43 6.14 7.74
N LEU A 62 -16.42 7.37 7.19
CA LEU A 62 -17.50 7.84 6.33
C LEU A 62 -17.65 6.98 5.07
N TRP A 63 -16.54 6.53 4.47
CA TRP A 63 -16.60 5.67 3.29
C TRP A 63 -17.22 4.30 3.61
N LEU A 64 -16.97 3.74 4.80
CA LEU A 64 -17.55 2.48 5.24
C LEU A 64 -19.06 2.58 5.53
N GLU A 65 -19.53 3.71 6.07
CA GLU A 65 -20.95 3.96 6.33
C GLU A 65 -21.77 4.13 5.04
N ASN A 66 -21.14 4.55 3.94
CA ASN A 66 -21.78 4.76 2.63
C ASN A 66 -21.71 3.53 1.69
N LEU A 67 -21.23 2.38 2.19
CA LEU A 67 -21.19 1.11 1.45
C LEU A 67 -22.41 0.20 1.74
N GLU A 68 -23.37 0.66 2.55
CA GLU A 68 -24.70 0.05 2.76
C GLU A 68 -25.75 0.58 1.80
#